data_AF-A0A5S3YIY9-F1
#
_entry.id   AF-A0A5S3YIY9-F1
#
_cell.length_a   1.000
_cell.length_b   1.000
_cell.length_c   1.000
_cell.angle_alpha   90.00
_cell.angle_beta   90.00
_cell.angle_gamma   90.00
#
_symmetry.space_group_name_H-M   'P 1'
#
loop_
_entity.id
_entity.type
_entity.pdbx_description
1 polymer ?
#
loop_
_entity_poly.entity_id
_entity_poly.type
_entity_poly.pdbx_seq_one_letter_code
_entity_poly.pdbx_strand_id
1 'polypeptide(L)'
;QVGGKGASLCAMHSAGLPVPIGYCITVNLFEEFLQQTQLLSRFDPSKGVTEWRALATAITTVAMPKQIAAQISNASALLIGPVAVRSSATDEDSDSHSFAG
;
A
#
# COMPACT_ATOMS: atom_id res chain seq x y z
N GLN A 1 -7.20 3.42 5.68
CA GLN A 1 -7.54 1.99 5.90
C GLN A 1 -6.35 1.09 5.57
N VAL A 2 -6.32 -0.19 5.99
CA VAL A 2 -5.16 -1.11 5.85
C VAL A 2 -5.45 -2.42 5.08
N GLY A 3 -6.69 -2.63 4.61
CA GLY A 3 -7.11 -3.85 3.92
C GLY A 3 -7.33 -5.07 4.83
N GLY A 4 -7.86 -6.16 4.26
CA GLY A 4 -8.30 -7.36 4.99
C GLY A 4 -7.15 -8.10 5.71
N LYS A 5 -6.03 -8.32 5.02
CA LYS A 5 -4.81 -8.92 5.60
C LYS A 5 -4.25 -8.09 6.74
N GLY A 6 -4.13 -6.77 6.53
CA GLY A 6 -3.65 -5.83 7.54
C GLY A 6 -4.56 -5.82 8.78
N ALA A 7 -5.87 -5.76 8.58
CA ALA A 7 -6.86 -5.81 9.67
C ALA A 7 -6.78 -7.13 10.46
N SER A 8 -6.64 -8.26 9.76
CA SER A 8 -6.51 -9.58 10.38
C SER A 8 -5.23 -9.70 11.23
N LEU A 9 -4.08 -9.19 10.74
CA LEU A 9 -2.84 -9.15 11.51
C LEU A 9 -2.97 -8.27 12.76
N CYS A 10 -3.62 -7.11 12.65
CA CYS A 10 -3.91 -6.26 13.81
C CYS A 10 -4.79 -6.98 14.83
N ALA A 11 -5.85 -7.66 14.39
CA ALA A 11 -6.73 -8.42 15.28
C ALA A 11 -5.99 -9.55 16.01
N MET A 12 -5.17 -10.33 15.30
CA MET A 12 -4.35 -11.39 15.91
C MET A 12 -3.33 -10.82 16.92
N HIS A 13 -2.68 -9.70 16.58
CA HIS A 13 -1.76 -9.03 17.49
C HIS A 13 -2.47 -8.54 18.76
N SER A 14 -3.63 -7.89 18.62
CA SER A 14 -4.45 -7.45 19.75
C SER A 14 -4.97 -8.60 20.60
N ALA A 15 -5.16 -9.79 20.02
CA ALA A 15 -5.52 -11.01 20.73
C ALA A 15 -4.33 -11.68 21.46
N GLY A 16 -3.13 -11.12 21.38
CA GLY A 16 -1.93 -11.65 22.04
C GLY A 16 -1.29 -12.83 21.31
N LEU A 17 -1.68 -13.10 20.05
CA LEU A 17 -1.02 -14.10 19.22
C LEU A 17 0.37 -13.62 18.77
N PRO A 18 1.32 -14.54 18.52
CA PRO A 18 2.67 -14.19 18.09
C PRO A 18 2.67 -13.68 16.64
N VAL A 19 2.43 -12.38 16.46
CA VAL A 19 2.55 -11.68 15.18
C VAL A 19 3.88 -10.92 15.15
N PRO A 20 4.71 -11.07 14.10
CA PRO A 20 5.93 -10.29 13.96
C PRO A 20 5.65 -8.79 13.98
N ILE A 21 6.55 -8.01 14.59
CA ILE A 21 6.44 -6.54 14.59
C ILE A 21 6.50 -6.02 13.16
N GLY A 22 5.60 -5.11 12.83
CA GLY A 22 5.45 -4.53 11.51
C GLY A 22 4.51 -3.32 11.54
N TYR A 23 4.27 -2.75 10.37
CA TYR A 23 3.31 -1.66 10.18
C TYR A 23 2.61 -1.80 8.84
N CYS A 24 1.45 -1.14 8.71
CA CYS A 24 0.72 -1.08 7.45
C CYS A 24 0.87 0.32 6.83
N ILE A 25 1.23 0.37 5.55
CA ILE A 25 1.07 1.59 4.75
C ILE A 25 -0.42 1.72 4.45
N THR A 26 -1.01 2.86 4.83
CA THR A 26 -2.45 3.06 4.70
C THR A 26 -2.83 3.49 3.29
N VAL A 27 -4.08 3.21 2.90
CA VAL A 27 -4.68 3.74 1.65
C VAL A 27 -4.58 5.26 1.58
N ASN A 28 -4.78 5.97 2.69
CA ASN A 28 -4.67 7.43 2.75
C ASN A 28 -3.25 7.92 2.37
N LEU A 29 -2.19 7.21 2.79
CA LEU A 29 -0.83 7.58 2.40
C LEU A 29 -0.58 7.33 0.90
N PHE A 30 -1.22 6.32 0.32
CA PHE A 30 -1.18 6.07 -1.12
C PHE A 30 -1.98 7.14 -1.91
N GLU A 31 -3.13 7.58 -1.40
CA GLU A 31 -3.88 8.70 -1.98
C GLU A 31 -3.06 10.00 -1.93
N GLU A 32 -2.38 10.29 -0.82
CA GLU A 32 -1.47 11.42 -0.69
C GLU A 32 -0.32 11.33 -1.71
N PHE A 33 0.26 10.14 -1.90
CA PHE A 33 1.27 9.90 -2.93
C PHE A 33 0.73 10.24 -4.33
N LEU A 34 -0.47 9.78 -4.69
CA LEU A 34 -1.08 10.07 -5.99
C LEU A 34 -1.38 11.56 -6.17
N GLN A 35 -1.80 12.26 -5.10
CA GLN A 35 -2.03 13.70 -5.11
C GLN A 35 -0.73 14.50 -5.31
N GLN A 36 0.33 14.18 -4.55
CA GLN A 36 1.60 14.90 -4.63
C GLN A 36 2.34 14.66 -5.95
N THR A 37 2.20 13.47 -6.53
CA THR A 37 2.83 13.13 -7.82
C THR A 37 2.00 13.56 -9.04
N GLN A 38 0.73 13.91 -8.83
CA GLN A 38 -0.23 14.29 -9.87
C GLN A 38 -0.33 13.24 -11.00
N LEU A 39 -0.12 11.95 -10.69
CA LEU A 39 -0.12 10.91 -11.73
C LEU A 39 -1.48 10.76 -12.40
N LEU A 40 -2.57 10.86 -11.65
CA LEU A 40 -3.93 10.73 -12.18
C LEU A 40 -4.41 11.93 -13.00
N SER A 41 -3.69 13.06 -13.00
CA SER A 41 -3.94 14.14 -13.95
C SER A 41 -3.19 13.95 -15.27
N ARG A 42 -2.14 13.12 -15.27
CA ARG A 42 -1.28 12.85 -16.43
C ARG A 42 -1.68 11.59 -17.18
N PHE A 43 -2.19 10.60 -16.47
CA PHE A 43 -2.64 9.32 -17.02
C PHE A 43 -4.11 9.13 -16.66
N ASP A 44 -4.91 8.73 -17.64
CA ASP A 44 -6.35 8.51 -17.46
C ASP A 44 -6.67 7.03 -17.74
N PRO A 45 -6.71 6.19 -16.67
CA PRO A 45 -6.92 4.76 -16.83
C PRO A 45 -8.27 4.40 -17.47
N SER A 46 -9.24 5.33 -17.50
CA SER A 46 -10.53 5.11 -18.16
C SER A 46 -10.41 5.00 -19.69
N LYS A 47 -9.31 5.49 -20.28
CA LYS A 47 -9.03 5.39 -21.73
C LYS A 47 -8.46 4.04 -22.16
N GLY A 48 -8.32 3.09 -21.24
CA GLY A 48 -8.03 1.68 -21.54
C GLY A 48 -6.62 1.22 -21.16
N VAL A 49 -6.29 0.00 -21.62
CA VAL A 49 -5.12 -0.76 -21.14
C VAL A 49 -3.78 -0.05 -21.34
N THR A 50 -3.65 0.76 -22.38
CA THR A 50 -2.41 1.51 -22.65
C THR A 50 -2.14 2.55 -21.56
N GLU A 51 -3.14 3.31 -21.15
CA GLU A 51 -3.03 4.28 -20.05
C GLU A 51 -2.79 3.57 -18.71
N TRP A 52 -3.44 2.43 -18.48
CA TRP A 52 -3.17 1.59 -17.30
C TRP A 52 -1.71 1.17 -17.19
N ARG A 53 -1.11 0.70 -18.30
CA ARG A 53 0.31 0.30 -18.34
C ARG A 53 1.25 1.48 -18.16
N ALA A 54 0.90 2.63 -18.74
CA ALA A 54 1.68 3.85 -18.60
C ALA A 54 1.64 4.35 -17.14
N LEU A 55 0.47 4.37 -16.50
CA LEU A 55 0.32 4.71 -15.10
C LEU A 55 1.09 3.74 -14.19
N ALA A 56 1.00 2.42 -14.41
CA ALA A 56 1.72 1.42 -13.63
C ALA A 56 3.25 1.63 -13.71
N THR A 57 3.77 1.93 -14.91
CA THR A 57 5.18 2.29 -15.09
C THR A 57 5.54 3.60 -14.38
N ALA A 58 4.66 4.59 -14.43
CA ALA A 58 4.89 5.87 -13.78
C ALA A 58 4.94 5.75 -12.25
N ILE A 59 4.06 4.92 -11.65
CA ILE A 59 4.05 4.65 -10.20
C ILE A 59 5.39 4.07 -9.73
N THR A 60 6.02 3.19 -10.52
CA THR A 60 7.28 2.53 -10.12
C THR A 60 8.53 3.37 -10.41
N THR A 61 8.41 4.47 -11.17
CA THR A 61 9.56 5.27 -11.62
C THR A 61 9.54 6.71 -11.12
N VAL A 62 8.38 7.23 -10.69
CA VAL A 62 8.28 8.58 -10.14
C VAL A 62 9.09 8.70 -8.85
N ALA A 63 9.71 9.86 -8.65
CA ALA A 63 10.42 10.14 -7.41
C ALA A 63 9.45 10.12 -6.21
N MET A 64 9.84 9.43 -5.14
CA MET A 64 9.06 9.36 -3.91
C MET A 64 9.01 10.75 -3.24
N PRO A 65 7.83 11.28 -2.90
CA PRO A 65 7.74 12.54 -2.18
C PRO A 65 8.45 12.46 -0.82
N LYS A 66 9.23 13.49 -0.49
CA LYS A 66 10.14 13.47 0.66
C LYS A 66 9.43 13.21 1.99
N GLN A 67 8.23 13.78 2.18
CA GLN A 67 7.46 13.61 3.40
C GLN A 67 6.99 12.16 3.58
N ILE A 68 6.52 11.52 2.50
CA ILE A 68 6.08 10.12 2.52
C ILE A 68 7.27 9.20 2.77
N ALA A 69 8.40 9.43 2.08
CA ALA A 69 9.63 8.69 2.31
C ALA A 69 10.07 8.77 3.78
N ALA A 70 10.06 9.96 4.37
CA ALA A 70 10.43 10.15 5.77
C ALA A 70 9.49 9.40 6.74
N GLN A 71 8.18 9.42 6.50
CA GLN A 71 7.22 8.66 7.32
C GLN A 71 7.51 7.15 7.28
N ILE A 72 7.72 6.59 6.08
CA ILE A 72 8.02 5.16 5.89
C ILE A 72 9.39 4.81 6.50
N SER A 73 10.41 5.65 6.32
CA SER A 73 11.73 5.44 6.91
C SER A 73 11.70 5.45 8.44
N ASN A 74 10.97 6.40 9.04
CA ASN A 74 10.83 6.47 10.50
C ASN A 74 10.12 5.23 11.07
N ALA A 75 9.07 4.75 10.41
CA ALA A 75 8.41 3.50 10.81
C ALA A 75 9.32 2.27 10.63
N SER A 76 10.08 2.24 9.54
CA SER A 76 11.02 1.15 9.24
C SER A 76 12.20 1.09 10.20
N ALA A 77 12.60 2.21 10.80
CA ALA A 77 13.67 2.25 11.80
C ALA A 77 13.36 1.46 13.08
N LEU A 78 12.07 1.12 13.30
CA LEU A 78 11.63 0.28 14.42
C LEU A 78 11.76 -1.23 14.14
N LEU A 79 12.04 -1.61 12.89
CA LEU A 79 12.14 -3.00 12.46
C LEU A 79 13.61 -3.46 12.46
N ILE A 80 13.83 -4.73 12.77
CA ILE A 80 15.17 -5.34 12.84
C ILE A 80 15.26 -6.48 11.82
N GLY A 81 16.27 -6.42 10.96
CA GLY A 81 16.55 -7.45 9.96
C GLY A 81 15.69 -7.35 8.69
N PRO A 82 15.69 -8.41 7.86
CA PRO A 82 14.91 -8.45 6.63
C PRO A 82 13.40 -8.34 6.91
N VAL A 83 12.68 -7.63 6.03
CA VAL A 83 11.23 -7.41 6.14
C VAL A 83 10.50 -8.01 4.95
N ALA A 84 9.25 -8.44 5.16
CA ALA A 84 8.35 -8.84 4.10
C ALA A 84 7.44 -7.65 3.73
N VAL A 85 7.36 -7.33 2.44
CA VAL A 85 6.43 -6.33 1.90
C VAL A 85 5.30 -7.05 1.18
N ARG A 86 4.06 -6.91 1.66
CA ARG A 86 2.89 -7.61 1.11
C ARG A 86 1.76 -6.62 0.85
N SER A 87 1.05 -6.83 -0.26
CA SER A 87 -0.19 -6.08 -0.54
C SER A 87 -1.31 -6.56 0.39
N SER A 88 -2.16 -5.61 0.78
CA SER A 88 -3.37 -5.83 1.58
C SER A 88 -4.48 -4.95 0.99
N ALA A 89 -5.27 -5.53 0.09
CA ALA A 89 -6.35 -4.80 -0.57
C ALA A 89 -7.54 -4.58 0.38
N THR A 90 -8.29 -3.50 0.16
CA THR A 90 -9.49 -3.16 0.95
C THR A 90 -10.71 -4.03 0.66
N ASP A 91 -10.67 -4.82 -0.41
CA ASP A 91 -11.81 -5.60 -0.91
C ASP A 91 -11.44 -7.08 -1.13
N GLU A 92 -10.48 -7.60 -0.35
CA GLU A 92 -10.13 -9.03 -0.36
C GLU A 92 -11.16 -9.90 0.37
N ASP A 93 -12.07 -9.29 1.14
CA ASP A 93 -13.07 -9.95 1.98
C ASP A 93 -14.53 -9.62 1.56
N SER A 94 -14.78 -9.34 0.29
CA SER A 94 -16.16 -9.39 -0.25
C SER A 94 -16.46 -10.78 -0.80
N ASP A 95 -17.70 -11.26 -0.58
CA ASP A 95 -18.22 -12.58 -1.00
C ASP A 95 -18.02 -12.90 -2.50
N SER A 96 -17.68 -11.89 -3.32
CA SER A 96 -17.58 -11.97 -4.78
C SER A 96 -16.15 -11.90 -5.35
N HIS A 97 -15.12 -11.48 -4.60
CA HIS A 97 -13.78 -11.27 -5.17
C HIS A 97 -12.65 -11.67 -4.23
N SER A 98 -12.18 -12.92 -4.37
CA SER A 98 -10.92 -13.35 -3.77
C SER A 98 -9.75 -12.87 -4.62
N PHE A 99 -9.02 -11.85 -4.13
CA PHE A 99 -7.70 -11.46 -4.65
C PHE A 99 -6.57 -12.17 -3.90
N ALA A 100 -6.78 -13.43 -3.51
CA ALA A 100 -5.73 -14.27 -2.94
C ALA A 100 -4.67 -14.58 -4.01
N GLY A 101 -3.66 -13.71 -4.09
CA GLY A 101 -2.34 -14.00 -4.66
C GLY A 101 -1.36 -14.44 -3.57
#